data_AF-A0A821PZQ0-F1
#
_entry.id   AF-A0A821PZQ0-F1
#
_cell.length_a   1.000
_cell.length_b   1.000
_cell.length_c   1.000
_cell.angle_alpha   90.00
_cell.angle_beta   90.00
_cell.angle_gamma   90.00
#
_symmetry.space_group_name_H-M   'P 1'
#
loop_
_entity.id
_entity.type
_entity.pdbx_description
1 polymer ?
#
loop_
_entity_poly.entity_id
_entity_poly.type
_entity_poly.pdbx_seq_one_letter_code
_entity_poly.pdbx_strand_id
1 'polypeptide(L)'
;YGDIDYFRNQLDFTWDPVCFNGLPEYVDWLHTQGMRFITILDPAIDSEEPSYDVFTEGQKDDIWVKWPQNKNLQFNETKIEIWLDMYGLLVSLCF
;
A
#
# COMPACT_ATOMS: atom_id res chain seq x y z
N TYR A 1 -13.81 -2.05 -10.06
CA TYR A 1 -12.80 -1.13 -9.49
C TYR A 1 -12.69 -1.50 -8.03
N GLY A 2 -11.49 -1.72 -7.53
CA GLY A 2 -11.22 -1.92 -6.12
C GLY A 2 -10.48 -0.72 -5.57
N ASP A 3 -11.00 -0.15 -4.48
CA ASP A 3 -10.30 0.86 -3.66
C ASP A 3 -9.46 0.15 -2.58
N ILE A 4 -8.88 0.88 -1.63
CA ILE A 4 -7.97 0.34 -0.62
C ILE A 4 -8.59 -0.72 0.31
N ASP A 5 -9.92 -0.79 0.37
CA ASP A 5 -10.67 -1.65 1.31
C ASP A 5 -10.32 -3.14 1.22
N TYR A 6 -9.92 -3.63 0.04
CA TYR A 6 -9.60 -5.05 -0.14
C TYR A 6 -8.16 -5.42 0.20
N PHE A 7 -7.29 -4.44 0.49
CA PHE A 7 -5.93 -4.67 0.97
C PHE A 7 -5.91 -5.10 2.44
N ARG A 8 -5.03 -6.04 2.77
CA ARG A 8 -4.83 -6.45 4.17
C ARG A 8 -4.14 -5.30 4.90
N ASN A 9 -4.80 -4.74 5.92
CA ASN A 9 -4.29 -3.59 6.68
C ASN A 9 -3.85 -2.40 5.80
N GLN A 10 -4.54 -2.16 4.68
CA GLN A 10 -4.17 -1.13 3.70
C GLN A 10 -2.76 -1.29 3.10
N LEU A 11 -2.17 -2.48 3.17
CA LEU A 11 -0.86 -2.76 2.58
C LEU A 11 -1.01 -3.00 1.08
N ASP A 12 -0.37 -2.15 0.27
CA ASP A 12 -0.30 -2.34 -1.19
C ASP A 12 0.17 -3.77 -1.55
N PHE A 13 -0.22 -4.24 -2.73
CA PHE A 13 0.15 -5.58 -3.23
C PHE A 13 -0.31 -6.77 -2.37
N THR A 14 -1.21 -6.55 -1.41
CA THR A 14 -1.85 -7.61 -0.63
C THR A 14 -3.34 -7.72 -0.96
N TRP A 15 -4.03 -8.69 -0.40
CA TRP A 15 -5.49 -8.64 -0.23
C TRP A 15 -5.87 -9.28 1.10
N ASP A 16 -7.02 -8.92 1.67
CA ASP A 16 -7.55 -9.54 2.89
C ASP A 16 -8.29 -10.85 2.53
N PRO A 17 -7.74 -12.03 2.87
CA PRO A 17 -8.36 -13.31 2.53
C PRO A 17 -9.58 -13.64 3.41
N VAL A 18 -9.82 -12.91 4.50
CA VAL A 18 -10.96 -13.11 5.39
C VAL A 18 -12.14 -12.28 4.91
N CYS A 19 -11.96 -10.97 4.76
CA CYS A 19 -13.03 -10.06 4.35
C CYS A 19 -13.33 -10.16 2.84
N PHE A 20 -12.30 -10.42 2.03
CA PHE A 20 -12.39 -10.51 0.57
C PHE A 20 -12.00 -11.91 0.07
N ASN A 21 -12.45 -12.94 0.79
CA ASN A 21 -12.31 -14.32 0.37
C ASN A 21 -12.96 -14.53 -1.01
N GLY A 22 -12.24 -15.16 -1.95
CA GLY A 22 -12.74 -15.39 -3.31
C GLY A 22 -12.50 -14.23 -4.29
N LEU A 23 -11.83 -13.16 -3.87
CA LEU A 23 -11.51 -12.03 -4.75
C LEU A 23 -10.71 -12.46 -6.00
N PRO A 24 -9.66 -13.32 -5.91
CA PRO A 24 -8.95 -13.80 -7.10
C PRO A 24 -9.88 -14.53 -8.08
N GLU A 25 -10.71 -15.44 -7.59
CA GLU A 25 -11.64 -16.22 -8.40
C GLU A 25 -12.72 -15.34 -9.05
N TYR A 26 -13.17 -14.31 -8.34
CA TYR A 26 -14.10 -13.32 -8.87
C TYR A 26 -13.46 -12.49 -9.98
N VAL A 27 -12.21 -12.05 -9.82
CA VAL A 27 -11.46 -11.31 -10.85
C VAL A 27 -11.24 -12.18 -12.09
N ASP A 28 -10.88 -13.45 -11.91
CA ASP A 28 -10.76 -14.41 -13.01
C ASP A 28 -12.10 -14.60 -13.74
N TRP A 29 -13.19 -14.76 -12.99
CA TRP A 29 -14.51 -14.84 -13.58
C TRP A 29 -14.87 -13.58 -14.39
N LEU A 30 -14.60 -12.37 -13.86
CA LEU A 30 -14.81 -11.12 -14.61
C LEU A 30 -14.04 -11.12 -15.93
N HIS A 31 -12.78 -11.59 -15.95
CA HIS A 31 -12.00 -11.70 -17.17
C HIS A 31 -12.63 -12.66 -18.19
N THR A 32 -13.21 -13.78 -17.75
CA THR A 32 -13.94 -14.70 -18.67
C THR A 32 -15.18 -14.06 -19.29
N GLN A 33 -15.78 -13.07 -18.62
CA GLN A 33 -16.93 -12.32 -19.13
C GLN A 33 -16.52 -11.13 -20.02
N GLY A 34 -15.23 -10.96 -20.31
CA GLY A 34 -14.70 -9.83 -21.07
C GLY A 34 -14.63 -8.52 -20.30
N MET A 35 -14.81 -8.56 -18.97
CA MET A 35 -14.66 -7.41 -18.10
C MET A 35 -13.20 -7.24 -17.66
N ARG A 36 -12.86 -6.07 -17.10
CA ARG A 36 -11.53 -5.77 -16.57
C ARG A 36 -11.64 -5.31 -15.12
N PHE A 37 -10.72 -5.75 -14.28
CA PHE A 37 -10.57 -5.24 -12.93
C PHE A 37 -9.44 -4.20 -12.88
N ILE A 38 -9.70 -3.09 -12.19
CA ILE A 38 -8.72 -2.01 -11.97
C ILE A 38 -8.63 -1.81 -10.45
N THR A 39 -7.40 -1.74 -9.96
CA THR A 39 -6.98 -1.60 -8.57
C THR A 39 -6.38 -0.20 -8.36
N ILE A 40 -6.60 0.38 -7.19
CA ILE A 40 -5.80 1.50 -6.69
C ILE A 40 -4.46 0.98 -6.11
N LEU A 41 -3.40 1.75 -6.25
CA LEU A 41 -2.11 1.52 -5.59
C LEU A 41 -1.60 2.85 -5.07
N ASP A 42 -1.16 2.88 -3.82
CA ASP A 42 -0.51 4.04 -3.24
C ASP A 42 1.01 3.97 -3.44
N PRO A 43 1.71 5.12 -3.50
CA PRO A 43 3.16 5.13 -3.66
C PRO A 43 3.92 4.89 -2.34
N ALA A 44 3.24 4.97 -1.19
CA ALA A 44 3.86 4.81 0.12
C ALA A 44 3.68 3.39 0.65
N ILE A 45 4.80 2.79 1.06
CA ILE A 45 4.87 1.42 1.52
C ILE A 45 5.11 1.43 3.03
N ASP A 46 4.31 0.66 3.76
CA ASP A 46 4.43 0.52 5.21
C ASP A 46 5.81 -0.05 5.60
N SER A 47 6.45 0.60 6.58
CA SER A 47 7.78 0.23 7.08
C SER A 47 7.75 -0.48 8.44
N GLU A 48 6.60 -0.57 9.09
CA GLU A 48 6.44 -1.11 10.45
C GLU A 48 5.90 -2.55 10.45
N GLU A 49 5.27 -3.00 9.36
CA GLU A 49 4.77 -4.36 9.19
C GLU A 49 5.95 -5.36 9.15
N PRO A 50 6.09 -6.24 10.17
CA PRO A 50 7.28 -7.07 10.36
C PRO A 50 7.42 -8.23 9.36
N SER A 51 6.46 -8.41 8.45
CA SER A 51 6.46 -9.49 7.45
C SER A 51 5.88 -8.98 6.13
N TYR A 52 6.48 -7.90 5.62
CA TYR A 52 6.11 -7.29 4.35
C TYR A 52 7.28 -7.30 3.37
N ASP A 53 7.20 -8.21 2.40
CA ASP A 53 8.28 -8.44 1.43
C ASP A 53 8.52 -7.22 0.55
N VAL A 54 7.47 -6.47 0.18
CA VAL A 54 7.58 -5.26 -0.64
C VAL A 54 8.51 -4.23 0.00
N PHE A 55 8.36 -3.99 1.30
CA PHE A 55 9.24 -3.09 2.03
C PHE A 55 10.68 -3.63 2.09
N THR A 56 10.82 -4.93 2.39
CA THR A 56 12.12 -5.58 2.54
C THR A 56 12.90 -5.63 1.23
N GLU A 57 12.23 -5.85 0.10
CA GLU A 57 12.82 -5.81 -1.24
C GLU A 57 13.24 -4.40 -1.62
N GLY A 58 12.38 -3.40 -1.39
CA GLY A 58 12.75 -2.02 -1.67
C GLY A 58 13.94 -1.53 -0.81
N GLN A 59 14.10 -2.04 0.42
CA GLN A 59 15.30 -1.79 1.21
C GLN A 59 16.57 -2.40 0.59
N LYS A 60 16.48 -3.63 0.05
CA LYS A 60 17.62 -4.29 -0.61
C LYS A 60 18.06 -3.55 -1.86
N ASP A 61 17.12 -3.03 -2.62
CA ASP A 61 17.36 -2.37 -3.91
C ASP A 61 17.66 -0.86 -3.78
N ASP A 62 17.57 -0.33 -2.57
CA ASP A 62 17.78 1.09 -2.25
C ASP A 62 16.92 2.05 -3.10
N ILE A 63 15.61 1.77 -3.17
CA ILE A 63 14.66 2.52 -4.03
C ILE A 63 13.85 3.59 -3.28
N TRP A 64 14.10 3.78 -1.98
CA TRP A 64 13.37 4.73 -1.16
C TRP A 64 13.90 6.15 -1.32
N VAL A 65 12.98 7.13 -1.28
CA VAL A 65 13.38 8.55 -1.24
C VAL A 65 14.06 8.85 0.09
N LYS A 66 15.32 9.29 0.03
CA LYS A 66 16.15 9.65 1.19
C LYS A 66 16.41 11.14 1.25
N TRP A 67 16.51 11.69 2.46
CA TRP A 67 17.03 13.03 2.65
C TRP A 67 18.56 13.07 2.42
N PRO A 68 19.12 14.22 2.02
CA PRO A 68 20.57 14.41 2.00
C PRO A 68 21.15 14.29 3.42
N GLN A 69 22.27 13.58 3.60
CA GLN A 69 22.87 13.31 4.91
C GLN A 69 23.23 14.57 5.74
N ASN A 70 23.28 15.75 5.13
CA ASN A 70 23.64 17.01 5.77
C ASN A 70 22.43 17.91 6.10
N LYS A 71 21.20 17.44 5.90
CA LYS A 71 19.98 18.11 6.37
C LYS A 71 19.56 17.50 7.69
N ASN A 72 19.91 18.16 8.80
CA ASN A 72 19.31 17.88 10.11
C ASN A 72 17.84 18.36 10.07
N LEU A 73 16.94 17.51 9.59
CA LEU A 73 15.55 17.56 9.98
C LEU A 73 15.40 16.42 10.98
N GLN A 74 15.14 16.79 12.22
CA GLN A 74 14.95 15.91 13.35
C GLN A 74 13.80 14.93 13.06
N PHE A 75 14.10 13.80 12.43
CA PHE A 75 13.18 12.69 12.17
C PHE A 75 14.01 11.40 12.23
N ASN A 76 13.69 10.51 13.18
CA ASN A 76 14.08 9.11 13.08
C ASN A 76 13.66 8.60 11.69
N GLU A 77 14.64 8.21 10.88
CA GLU A 77 14.53 8.13 9.43
C GLU A 77 13.56 7.01 8.98
N THR A 78 12.85 7.30 7.88
CA THR A 78 11.94 6.45 7.07
C THR A 78 10.47 6.26 7.48
N LYS A 79 9.94 6.90 8.53
CA LYS A 79 8.49 6.87 8.74
C LYS A 79 7.77 7.91 7.86
N ILE A 80 7.44 7.51 6.63
CA ILE A 80 6.47 8.24 5.80
C ILE A 80 5.10 7.71 6.19
N GLU A 81 4.49 8.28 7.23
CA GLU A 81 3.07 8.04 7.55
C GLU A 81 2.21 8.71 6.48
N ILE A 82 1.84 7.96 5.44
CA ILE A 82 0.65 8.27 4.66
C ILE A 82 -0.40 7.26 5.12
N TRP A 83 -1.17 7.72 6.11
CA TRP A 83 -2.34 7.11 6.75
C TRP A 83 -2.16 5.88 7.63
N LEU A 84 -2.10 6.12 8.96
CA LEU A 84 -2.76 5.27 9.95
C LEU A 84 -3.19 6.11 11.17
N ASP A 85 -4.00 7.15 10.93
CA ASP A 85 -4.72 7.83 12.02
C ASP A 85 -6.12 7.23 12.17
N MET A 86 -6.32 6.48 13.26
CA MET A 86 -7.58 5.91 13.73
C MET A 86 -8.68 6.97 14.07
N TYR A 87 -8.51 8.24 13.66
CA TYR A 87 -9.39 9.36 14.05
C TYR A 87 -9.69 10.39 12.93
N GLY A 88 -9.71 9.98 11.66
CA GLY A 88 -10.56 10.63 10.66
C GLY A 88 -10.24 12.09 10.30
N LEU A 89 -8.99 12.41 9.95
CA LEU A 89 -8.77 13.45 8.94
C LEU A 89 -8.53 12.77 7.60
N LEU A 90 -8.88 13.43 6.49
CA LEU A 90 -8.70 12.92 5.14
C LEU A 90 -7.93 14.00 4.37
N VAL A 91 -6.67 13.74 4.06
CA VAL A 91 -5.93 14.46 3.02
C VAL A 91 -5.93 13.55 1.80
N SER A 92 -7.05 13.60 1.09
CA SER A 92 -7.12 13.13 -0.29
C SER A 92 -6.29 14.10 -1.13
N LEU A 93 -5.15 13.65 -1.63
CA LEU A 93 -4.59 14.20 -2.85
C LEU A 93 -5.45 13.67 -4.00
N CYS A 94 -6.58 14.33 -4.24
CA CYS A 94 -7.33 14.19 -5.48
C CYS A 94 -6.42 14.55 -6.66
N PHE A 95 -6.30 13.64 -7.62
CA PHE A 95 -6.39 13.98 -9.03
C PHE A 95 -7.68 13.38 -9.59
#